data_AF-A0A0S8L3T4-F1
#
_entry.id   AF-A0A0S8L3T4-F1
#
_cell.length_a   1.000
_cell.length_b   1.000
_cell.length_c   1.000
_cell.angle_alpha   90.00
_cell.angle_beta   90.00
_cell.angle_gamma   90.00
#
_symmetry.space_group_name_H-M   'P 1'
#
loop_
_entity.id
_entity.type
_entity.pdbx_description
1 polymer ?
#
loop_
_entity_poly.entity_id
_entity_poly.type
_entity_poly.pdbx_seq_one_letter_code
_entity_poly.pdbx_strand_id
1 'polypeptide(L)'
;MKLARIIRHLVTPAWRRRQLFPAASLSRIQQAIRAAERKHRGEIRFAVETALDLVPLVRGVSARARAVEVFANLRVWDTEENNGVLIYLLLADRDVEIVSDRGIHKHVGTAGWERICRAMEEQFRAGQFERGVLYGITQVSEQLVRHFPGPDRRGDELPDKPILL
;
A
#
# COMPACT_ATOMS: atom_id res chain seq x y z
N MET A 1 -16.82 17.85 -10.72
CA MET A 1 -16.05 16.88 -9.89
C MET A 1 -15.05 16.03 -10.70
N LYS A 2 -15.35 15.57 -11.94
CA LYS A 2 -14.36 14.84 -12.78
C LYS A 2 -13.21 15.71 -13.30
N LEU A 3 -13.48 16.94 -13.74
CA LEU A 3 -12.48 17.82 -14.35
C LEU A 3 -11.36 18.24 -13.37
N ALA A 4 -11.71 18.53 -12.12
CA ALA A 4 -10.74 18.88 -11.08
C ALA A 4 -9.83 17.70 -10.70
N ARG A 5 -10.36 16.46 -10.72
CA ARG A 5 -9.56 15.23 -10.54
C ARG A 5 -8.63 15.03 -11.73
N ILE A 6 -9.14 15.22 -12.96
CA ILE A 6 -8.33 15.12 -14.18
C ILE A 6 -7.14 16.09 -14.14
N ILE A 7 -7.40 17.36 -13.79
CA ILE A 7 -6.36 18.38 -13.66
C ILE A 7 -5.35 17.98 -12.58
N ARG A 8 -5.79 17.51 -11.39
CA ARG A 8 -4.89 17.08 -10.31
C ARG A 8 -3.91 15.99 -10.74
N HIS A 9 -4.36 15.04 -11.54
CA HIS A 9 -3.52 13.97 -12.07
C HIS A 9 -2.56 14.47 -13.16
N LEU A 10 -3.01 15.38 -14.02
CA LEU A 10 -2.17 15.97 -15.08
C LEU A 10 -1.08 16.91 -14.52
N VAL A 11 -1.37 17.61 -13.41
CA VAL A 11 -0.46 18.59 -12.80
C VAL A 11 0.31 18.05 -11.60
N THR A 12 0.17 16.77 -11.25
CA THR A 12 0.98 16.12 -10.20
C THR A 12 2.23 15.51 -10.83
N PRO A 13 3.37 16.20 -10.80
CA PRO A 13 4.51 15.80 -11.59
C PRO A 13 5.21 14.61 -10.95
N ALA A 14 5.85 13.75 -11.75
CA ALA A 14 6.67 12.63 -11.27
C ALA A 14 7.80 13.07 -10.30
N TRP A 15 8.26 14.34 -10.36
CA TRP A 15 9.22 14.88 -9.38
C TRP A 15 8.63 15.07 -7.98
N ARG A 16 7.31 15.28 -7.84
CA ARG A 16 6.64 15.37 -6.55
C ARG A 16 6.72 14.04 -5.79
N ARG A 17 6.67 12.91 -6.49
CA ARG A 17 6.94 11.58 -5.89
C ARG A 17 8.36 11.51 -5.32
N ARG A 18 9.37 12.02 -6.04
CA ARG A 18 10.76 12.06 -5.54
C ARG A 18 10.94 12.95 -4.31
N GLN A 19 10.15 14.01 -4.17
CA GLN A 19 10.15 14.86 -2.98
C GLN A 19 9.44 14.22 -1.79
N LEU A 20 8.30 13.56 -2.01
CA LEU A 20 7.52 12.93 -0.94
C LEU A 20 8.12 11.60 -0.49
N PHE A 21 8.77 10.87 -1.41
CA PHE A 21 9.46 9.62 -1.17
C PHE A 21 10.89 9.69 -1.69
N PRO A 22 11.79 10.43 -1.02
CA PRO A 22 13.22 10.39 -1.31
C PRO A 22 13.79 9.00 -1.04
N ALA A 23 14.96 8.69 -1.57
CA ALA A 23 15.59 7.37 -1.41
C ALA A 23 15.75 6.95 0.06
N ALA A 24 16.02 7.90 0.96
CA ALA A 24 16.07 7.65 2.39
C ALA A 24 14.72 7.18 2.96
N SER A 25 13.62 7.78 2.51
CA SER A 25 12.26 7.38 2.92
C SER A 25 11.92 5.98 2.44
N LEU A 26 12.20 5.69 1.17
CA LEU A 26 11.99 4.35 0.59
C LEU A 26 12.82 3.29 1.32
N SER A 27 14.06 3.61 1.70
CA SER A 27 14.90 2.72 2.49
C SER A 27 14.32 2.46 3.88
N ARG A 28 13.77 3.48 4.55
CA ARG A 28 13.10 3.30 5.86
C ARG A 28 11.83 2.46 5.74
N ILE A 29 11.04 2.67 4.69
CA ILE A 29 9.83 1.88 4.42
C ILE A 29 10.23 0.42 4.18
N GLN A 30 11.24 0.17 3.35
CA GLN A 30 11.76 -1.19 3.11
C GLN A 30 12.25 -1.84 4.42
N GLN A 31 12.99 -1.11 5.25
CA GLN A 31 13.46 -1.62 6.54
C GLN A 31 12.31 -1.92 7.51
N ALA A 32 11.24 -1.11 7.47
CA ALA A 32 10.06 -1.33 8.30
C ALA A 32 9.30 -2.60 7.88
N ILE A 33 9.15 -2.85 6.57
CA ILE A 33 8.57 -4.10 6.03
C ILE A 33 9.41 -5.31 6.50
N ARG A 34 10.73 -5.27 6.26
CA ARG A 34 11.69 -6.30 6.74
C ARG A 34 11.63 -6.57 8.24
N ALA A 35 11.35 -5.56 9.03
CA ALA A 35 11.29 -5.69 10.49
C ALA A 35 9.93 -6.24 10.94
N ALA A 36 8.86 -5.91 10.22
CA ALA A 36 7.51 -6.43 10.42
C ALA A 36 7.45 -7.93 10.12
N GLU A 37 7.96 -8.35 8.97
CA GLU A 37 7.89 -9.75 8.47
C GLU A 37 8.71 -10.74 9.30
N ARG A 38 9.63 -10.27 10.14
CA ARG A 38 10.29 -11.14 11.13
C ARG A 38 9.36 -11.63 12.24
N LYS A 39 8.17 -11.03 12.38
CA LYS A 39 7.24 -11.28 13.49
C LYS A 39 6.05 -12.13 13.06
N HIS A 40 5.82 -12.28 11.76
CA HIS A 40 4.68 -12.98 11.19
C HIS A 40 5.05 -13.64 9.86
N ARG A 41 4.26 -14.62 9.44
CA ARG A 41 4.46 -15.33 8.16
C ARG A 41 3.74 -14.69 6.97
N GLY A 42 3.17 -13.50 7.17
CA GLY A 42 2.54 -12.74 6.09
C GLY A 42 3.50 -11.80 5.40
N GLU A 43 3.13 -11.43 4.18
CA GLU A 43 3.93 -10.59 3.29
C GLU A 43 3.29 -9.21 3.09
N ILE A 44 4.07 -8.14 3.17
CA ILE A 44 3.59 -6.76 3.01
C ILE A 44 4.27 -6.11 1.81
N ARG A 45 3.47 -5.71 0.82
CA ARG A 45 3.91 -4.89 -0.31
C ARG A 45 3.45 -3.46 -0.18
N PHE A 46 4.35 -2.54 -0.51
CA PHE A 46 4.01 -1.13 -0.65
C PHE A 46 4.23 -0.66 -2.09
N ALA A 47 3.18 -0.12 -2.70
CA ALA A 47 3.23 0.49 -4.02
C ALA A 47 2.72 1.94 -3.94
N VAL A 48 3.47 2.86 -4.56
CA VAL A 48 3.06 4.25 -4.68
C VAL A 48 3.00 4.64 -6.15
N GLU A 49 1.83 5.12 -6.56
CA GLU A 49 1.56 5.60 -7.91
C GLU A 49 1.39 7.13 -7.89
N THR A 50 2.13 7.82 -8.75
CA THR A 50 2.10 9.30 -8.75
C THR A 50 0.73 9.82 -9.19
N ALA A 51 0.24 9.29 -10.30
CA ALA A 51 -1.02 9.65 -10.91
C ALA A 51 -1.43 8.51 -11.85
N LEU A 52 -2.74 8.31 -12.00
CA LEU A 52 -3.29 7.45 -13.05
C LEU A 52 -3.03 8.04 -14.45
N ASP A 53 -2.77 7.17 -15.42
CA ASP A 53 -2.74 7.52 -16.84
C ASP A 53 -4.08 8.11 -17.31
N LEU A 54 -4.02 8.91 -18.38
CA LEU A 54 -5.17 9.60 -18.98
C LEU A 54 -6.35 8.68 -19.29
N VAL A 55 -6.10 7.46 -19.79
CA VAL A 55 -7.17 6.52 -20.18
C VAL A 55 -7.93 5.96 -18.97
N PRO A 56 -7.30 5.37 -17.94
CA PRO A 56 -7.96 5.01 -16.67
C PRO A 56 -8.70 6.19 -16.01
N LEU A 57 -8.10 7.38 -16.06
CA LEU A 57 -8.65 8.58 -15.45
C LEU A 57 -9.95 9.04 -16.13
N VAL A 58 -9.99 9.05 -17.47
CA VAL A 58 -11.21 9.38 -18.25
C VAL A 58 -12.30 8.31 -18.05
N ARG A 59 -11.91 7.05 -17.88
CA ARG A 59 -12.83 5.94 -17.54
C ARG A 59 -13.32 5.99 -16.10
N GLY A 60 -12.79 6.89 -15.26
CA GLY A 60 -13.22 7.07 -13.88
C GLY A 60 -12.77 5.94 -12.95
N VAL A 61 -11.66 5.27 -13.26
CA VAL A 61 -11.08 4.21 -12.41
C VAL A 61 -10.85 4.77 -10.99
N SER A 62 -11.34 4.03 -9.99
CA SER A 62 -11.13 4.35 -8.57
C SER A 62 -9.75 3.91 -8.11
N ALA A 63 -9.26 4.49 -7.01
CA ALA A 63 -8.02 4.03 -6.38
C ALA A 63 -8.12 2.53 -6.04
N ARG A 64 -9.26 2.08 -5.49
CA ARG A 64 -9.51 0.66 -5.21
C ARG A 64 -9.38 -0.24 -6.43
N ALA A 65 -10.00 0.12 -7.56
CA ALA A 65 -9.92 -0.68 -8.77
C ALA A 65 -8.47 -0.80 -9.26
N ARG A 66 -7.72 0.31 -9.21
CA ARG A 66 -6.30 0.31 -9.54
C ARG A 66 -5.46 -0.51 -8.56
N ALA A 67 -5.73 -0.42 -7.26
CA ALA A 67 -5.05 -1.19 -6.24
C ALA A 67 -5.23 -2.71 -6.47
N VAL A 68 -6.43 -3.15 -6.88
CA VAL A 68 -6.70 -4.55 -7.25
C VAL A 68 -5.90 -4.98 -8.48
N GLU A 69 -5.81 -4.14 -9.52
CA GLU A 69 -4.94 -4.41 -10.68
C GLU A 69 -3.48 -4.55 -10.28
N VAL A 70 -2.98 -3.64 -9.44
CA VAL A 70 -1.59 -3.66 -8.95
C VAL A 70 -1.33 -4.90 -8.10
N PHE A 71 -2.28 -5.29 -7.24
CA PHE A 71 -2.20 -6.52 -6.45
C PHE A 71 -2.06 -7.77 -7.34
N ALA A 72 -2.83 -7.85 -8.42
CA ALA A 72 -2.74 -8.95 -9.38
C ALA A 72 -1.41 -8.91 -10.16
N ASN A 73 -1.00 -7.74 -10.66
CA ASN A 73 0.22 -7.57 -11.45
C ASN A 73 1.49 -7.90 -10.64
N LEU A 74 1.51 -7.52 -9.37
CA LEU A 74 2.61 -7.80 -8.45
C LEU A 74 2.55 -9.19 -7.83
N ARG A 75 1.50 -9.98 -8.14
CA ARG A 75 1.26 -11.33 -7.61
C ARG A 75 1.34 -11.40 -6.09
N VAL A 76 0.75 -10.41 -5.40
CA VAL A 76 0.78 -10.35 -3.93
C VAL A 76 -0.02 -11.50 -3.28
N TRP A 77 -0.86 -12.18 -4.06
CA TRP A 77 -1.57 -13.40 -3.65
C TRP A 77 -0.71 -14.67 -3.71
N ASP A 78 0.47 -14.62 -4.32
CA ASP A 78 1.36 -15.78 -4.47
C ASP A 78 2.11 -16.05 -3.16
N THR A 79 1.33 -16.39 -2.13
CA THR A 79 1.79 -16.72 -0.77
C THR A 79 1.16 -18.05 -0.33
N GLU A 80 1.88 -18.89 0.42
CA GLU A 80 1.34 -20.22 0.78
C GLU A 80 0.09 -20.13 1.67
N GLU A 81 0.08 -19.20 2.62
CA GLU A 81 -0.99 -19.05 3.60
C GLU A 81 -2.09 -18.05 3.15
N ASN A 82 -2.03 -17.56 1.90
CA ASN A 82 -2.96 -16.54 1.36
C ASN A 82 -3.04 -15.31 2.28
N ASN A 83 -1.89 -14.83 2.74
CA ASN A 83 -1.75 -13.80 3.76
C ASN A 83 -1.00 -12.56 3.28
N GLY A 84 -0.79 -12.42 1.96
CA GLY A 84 -0.22 -11.24 1.34
C GLY A 84 -1.14 -10.01 1.41
N VAL A 85 -0.53 -8.85 1.68
CA VAL A 85 -1.22 -7.55 1.79
C VAL A 85 -0.48 -6.49 0.97
N LEU A 86 -1.22 -5.82 0.09
CA LEU A 86 -0.77 -4.63 -0.64
C LEU A 86 -1.31 -3.37 0.03
N ILE A 87 -0.41 -2.46 0.37
CA ILE A 87 -0.71 -1.06 0.68
C ILE A 87 -0.42 -0.25 -0.59
N TYR A 88 -1.47 0.27 -1.22
CA TYR A 88 -1.40 1.07 -2.44
C TYR A 88 -1.71 2.54 -2.14
N LEU A 89 -0.81 3.44 -2.52
CA LEU A 89 -0.98 4.89 -2.37
C LEU A 89 -1.06 5.58 -3.73
N LEU A 90 -2.18 6.25 -4.01
CA LEU A 90 -2.35 7.12 -5.18
C LEU A 90 -2.12 8.58 -4.78
N LEU A 91 -0.93 9.10 -5.09
CA LEU A 91 -0.48 10.43 -4.64
C LEU A 91 -1.35 11.58 -5.15
N ALA A 92 -1.80 11.54 -6.40
CA ALA A 92 -2.64 12.58 -6.99
C ALA A 92 -3.97 12.76 -6.25
N ASP A 93 -4.54 11.67 -5.73
CA ASP A 93 -5.77 11.68 -4.96
C ASP A 93 -5.52 11.74 -3.43
N ARG A 94 -4.28 11.53 -2.98
CA ARG A 94 -3.90 11.30 -1.57
C ARG A 94 -4.71 10.19 -0.93
N ASP A 95 -5.02 9.19 -1.75
CA ASP A 95 -5.93 8.10 -1.43
C ASP A 95 -5.12 6.81 -1.24
N VAL A 96 -5.54 5.99 -0.30
CA VAL A 96 -4.83 4.78 0.08
C VAL A 96 -5.78 3.60 0.19
N GLU A 97 -5.36 2.50 -0.38
CA GLU A 97 -6.15 1.29 -0.46
C GLU A 97 -5.32 0.12 0.06
N ILE A 98 -5.90 -0.64 0.98
CA ILE A 98 -5.32 -1.90 1.46
C ILE A 98 -6.07 -3.04 0.78
N VAL A 99 -5.37 -3.77 -0.09
CA VAL A 99 -5.87 -4.96 -0.75
C VAL A 99 -5.17 -6.17 -0.15
N SER A 100 -5.93 -7.15 0.31
CA SER A 100 -5.40 -8.34 0.98
C SER A 100 -5.93 -9.60 0.32
N ASP A 101 -5.15 -10.67 0.45
CA ASP A 101 -5.59 -11.99 0.07
C ASP A 101 -6.63 -12.55 1.06
N ARG A 102 -7.37 -13.57 0.62
CA ARG A 102 -8.54 -14.14 1.27
C ARG A 102 -8.23 -14.73 2.64
N GLY A 103 -7.01 -15.18 2.91
CA GLY A 103 -6.63 -15.75 4.21
C GLY A 103 -6.70 -14.70 5.31
N ILE A 104 -5.89 -13.64 5.21
CA ILE A 104 -5.91 -12.55 6.19
C ILE A 104 -7.20 -11.71 6.14
N HIS A 105 -7.80 -11.54 4.95
CA HIS A 105 -9.04 -10.77 4.82
C HIS A 105 -10.20 -11.35 5.64
N LYS A 106 -10.31 -12.68 5.76
CA LYS A 106 -11.34 -13.35 6.58
C LYS A 106 -11.28 -12.97 8.05
N HIS A 107 -10.10 -12.61 8.56
CA HIS A 107 -9.89 -12.27 9.96
C HIS A 107 -10.11 -10.77 10.24
N VAL A 108 -9.59 -9.91 9.37
CA VAL A 108 -9.60 -8.44 9.58
C VAL A 108 -10.90 -7.81 9.08
N GLY A 109 -11.41 -8.32 7.95
CA GLY A 109 -12.61 -7.81 7.27
C GLY A 109 -12.46 -6.40 6.71
N THR A 110 -13.44 -6.00 5.91
CA THR A 110 -13.46 -4.68 5.24
C THR A 110 -13.38 -3.52 6.23
N ALA A 111 -14.15 -3.57 7.33
CA ALA A 111 -14.16 -2.49 8.33
C ALA A 111 -12.81 -2.32 9.05
N GLY A 112 -12.03 -3.40 9.19
CA GLY A 112 -10.68 -3.32 9.76
C GLY A 112 -9.73 -2.56 8.85
N TRP A 113 -9.70 -2.93 7.56
CA TRP A 113 -8.86 -2.28 6.56
C TRP A 113 -9.24 -0.81 6.35
N GLU A 114 -10.53 -0.49 6.27
CA GLU A 114 -11.00 0.89 6.13
C GLU A 114 -10.54 1.77 7.30
N ARG A 115 -10.53 1.25 8.52
CA ARG A 115 -10.06 2.00 9.69
C ARG A 115 -8.59 2.38 9.57
N ILE A 116 -7.76 1.44 9.11
CA ILE A 116 -6.33 1.68 8.87
C ILE A 116 -6.16 2.71 7.74
N CYS A 117 -6.89 2.56 6.63
CA CYS A 117 -6.83 3.49 5.50
C CYS A 117 -7.18 4.92 5.94
N ARG A 118 -8.27 5.11 6.68
CA ARG A 118 -8.68 6.44 7.18
C ARG A 118 -7.61 7.10 8.05
N ALA A 119 -7.00 6.35 8.96
CA ALA A 119 -5.93 6.87 9.80
C ALA A 119 -4.66 7.22 9.00
N MET A 120 -4.34 6.47 7.95
CA MET A 120 -3.26 6.81 7.02
C MET A 120 -3.58 8.08 6.20
N GLU A 121 -4.80 8.20 5.68
CA GLU A 121 -5.27 9.38 4.95
C GLU A 121 -5.17 10.66 5.79
N GLU A 122 -5.47 10.59 7.09
CA GLU A 122 -5.31 11.73 8.01
C GLU A 122 -3.85 12.22 8.05
N GLN A 123 -2.88 11.31 8.10
CA GLN A 123 -1.46 11.65 8.03
C GLN A 123 -1.10 12.27 6.66
N PHE A 124 -1.67 11.74 5.58
CA PHE A 124 -1.43 12.27 4.22
C PHE A 124 -2.04 13.65 4.01
N ARG A 125 -3.22 13.91 4.59
CA ARG A 125 -3.82 15.25 4.61
C ARG A 125 -2.94 16.25 5.36
N ALA A 126 -2.26 15.81 6.41
CA ALA A 126 -1.27 16.60 7.15
C ALA A 126 0.12 16.69 6.47
N GLY A 127 0.29 16.10 5.29
CA GLY A 127 1.57 16.09 4.56
C GLY A 127 2.62 15.12 5.13
N GLN A 128 2.25 14.29 6.10
CA GLN A 128 3.14 13.35 6.80
C GLN A 128 3.16 11.98 6.10
N PHE A 129 3.58 11.94 4.83
CA PHE A 129 3.51 10.73 3.98
C PHE A 129 4.32 9.55 4.51
N GLU A 130 5.62 9.75 4.80
CA GLU A 130 6.45 8.67 5.36
C GLU A 130 5.82 8.11 6.65
N ARG A 131 5.37 8.99 7.55
CA ARG A 131 4.73 8.59 8.80
C ARG A 131 3.44 7.80 8.57
N GLY A 132 2.59 8.24 7.65
CA GLY A 132 1.36 7.54 7.30
C GLY A 132 1.62 6.14 6.75
N VAL A 133 2.64 5.98 5.89
CA VAL A 133 3.02 4.66 5.36
C VAL A 133 3.58 3.75 6.45
N LEU A 134 4.49 4.26 7.29
CA LEU A 134 5.05 3.48 8.41
C LEU A 134 3.97 3.06 9.41
N TYR A 135 2.99 3.93 9.67
CA TYR A 135 1.83 3.60 10.49
C TYR A 135 1.01 2.47 9.86
N GLY A 136 0.72 2.57 8.56
CA GLY A 136 0.01 1.52 7.82
C GLY A 136 0.71 0.16 7.90
N ILE A 137 2.02 0.12 7.64
CA ILE A 137 2.84 -1.10 7.76
C ILE A 137 2.74 -1.68 9.18
N THR A 138 2.84 -0.83 10.20
CA THR A 138 2.75 -1.26 11.59
C THR A 138 1.38 -1.88 11.90
N GLN A 139 0.29 -1.23 11.49
CA GLN A 139 -1.07 -1.71 11.75
C GLN A 139 -1.41 -2.99 10.97
N VAL A 140 -0.96 -3.09 9.72
CA VAL A 140 -1.08 -4.33 8.94
C VAL A 140 -0.29 -5.46 9.60
N SER A 141 0.97 -5.19 10.00
CA SER A 141 1.81 -6.15 10.70
C SER A 141 1.18 -6.62 12.00
N GLU A 142 0.56 -5.74 12.79
CA GLU A 142 -0.16 -6.14 14.00
C GLU A 142 -1.30 -7.12 13.72
N GLN A 143 -2.02 -6.98 12.61
CA GLN A 143 -3.03 -7.98 12.22
C GLN A 143 -2.38 -9.30 11.80
N LEU A 144 -1.28 -9.24 11.04
CA LEU A 144 -0.55 -10.44 10.62
C LEU A 144 0.08 -11.18 11.80
N VAL A 145 0.64 -10.49 12.80
CA VAL A 145 1.14 -11.11 14.04
C VAL A 145 0.02 -11.85 14.78
N ARG A 146 -1.19 -11.29 14.83
CA ARG A 146 -2.31 -11.91 15.55
C ARG A 146 -2.80 -13.20 14.90
N HIS A 147 -2.76 -13.28 13.57
CA HIS A 147 -3.36 -14.39 12.81
C HIS A 147 -2.34 -15.37 12.21
N PHE A 148 -1.13 -14.91 11.94
CA PHE A 148 -0.03 -15.67 11.33
C PHE A 148 1.30 -15.43 12.08
N PRO A 149 1.39 -15.70 13.41
CA PRO A 149 2.54 -15.33 14.23
C PRO A 149 3.81 -16.12 13.90
N GLY A 150 4.97 -15.49 14.09
CA GLY A 150 6.29 -16.10 13.95
C GLY A 150 6.90 -15.89 12.56
N PRO A 151 8.22 -16.03 12.41
CA PRO A 151 8.91 -15.78 11.15
C PRO A 151 8.50 -16.82 10.10
N ASP A 152 8.48 -16.42 8.84
CA ASP A 152 8.36 -17.36 7.74
C ASP A 152 9.58 -18.29 7.70
N ARG A 153 9.31 -19.59 7.59
CA ARG A 153 10.32 -20.64 7.47
C ARG A 153 10.93 -20.72 6.07
N ARG A 154 10.24 -20.19 5.04
CA ARG A 154 10.70 -20.16 3.65
C ARG A 154 11.53 -18.93 3.31
N GLY A 155 11.52 -17.93 4.18
CA GLY A 155 12.16 -16.65 3.94
C GLY A 155 11.18 -15.64 3.34
N ASP A 156 11.72 -14.61 2.69
CA ASP A 156 10.98 -13.53 2.03
C ASP A 156 10.34 -14.08 0.74
N GLU A 157 9.02 -14.35 0.75
CA GLU A 157 8.27 -14.82 -0.41
C GLU A 157 8.06 -13.70 -1.44
N LEU A 158 8.00 -12.45 -0.97
CA LEU A 158 7.62 -11.29 -1.78
C LEU A 158 8.50 -10.06 -1.47
N PRO A 159 9.38 -9.58 -2.39
CA PRO A 159 10.33 -8.49 -2.13
C PRO A 159 9.82 -7.28 -1.33
N ASP A 160 10.49 -6.97 -0.22
CA ASP A 160 10.22 -5.83 0.66
C ASP A 160 10.29 -4.44 0.00
N LYS A 161 10.91 -4.36 -1.19
CA LYS A 161 11.28 -3.09 -1.81
C LYS A 161 10.03 -2.34 -2.24
N PRO A 162 9.84 -1.08 -1.78
CA PRO A 162 8.79 -0.21 -2.29
C PRO A 162 8.79 -0.08 -3.80
N ILE A 163 7.61 -0.16 -4.41
CA ILE A 163 7.43 -0.05 -5.85
C ILE A 163 6.92 1.35 -6.18
N LEU A 164 7.60 1.99 -7.14
CA LEU A 164 7.19 3.28 -7.68
C LEU A 164 6.53 3.04 -9.05
N LEU A 165 5.26 3.41 -9.15
CA LEU A 165 4.48 3.42 -10.38
C LEU A 165 4.40 4.88 -10.90
#